data_AF-A0A8H2ZUC7-F1
#
_entry.id   AF-A0A8H2ZUC7-F1
#
_cell.length_a   1.000
_cell.length_b   1.000
_cell.length_c   1.000
_cell.angle_alpha   90.00
_cell.angle_beta   90.00
_cell.angle_gamma   90.00
#
_symmetry.space_group_name_H-M   'P 1'
#
loop_
_entity.id
_entity.type
_entity.pdbx_description
1 polymer ?
#
loop_
_entity_poly.entity_id
_entity_poly.type
_entity_poly.pdbx_seq_one_letter_code
_entity_poly.pdbx_strand_id
1 'polypeptide(L)'
;MRCYNCNQWKDLKYLHEFLQSTEFRAFLPYIKPHVAGPAGAELYETDISSRDILASRIIDVFRVNIRDDATKEIAAKTAWEEWMKASGDANFLSGVSVNLPERLFIGMIGWSRVEERERSLANAAHLEEAFEKLNDVRSLVVQFNTAS
;
A
#
# COMPACT_ATOMS: atom_id res chain seq x y z
N MET A 1 5.92 6.13 -10.67
CA MET A 1 6.64 6.10 -9.36
C MET A 1 6.60 4.70 -8.75
N ARG A 2 7.71 3.93 -8.67
CA ARG A 2 7.77 2.49 -8.27
C ARG A 2 7.93 2.27 -6.75
N CYS A 3 7.14 1.38 -6.12
CA CYS A 3 7.26 1.00 -4.70
C CYS A 3 7.66 -0.47 -4.50
N TYR A 4 8.82 -0.75 -3.90
CA TYR A 4 9.16 -2.04 -3.27
C TYR A 4 9.64 -1.75 -1.84
N ASN A 5 9.13 -2.46 -0.83
CA ASN A 5 9.44 -2.17 0.58
C ASN A 5 9.25 -0.67 0.93
N CYS A 6 8.21 -0.04 0.35
CA CYS A 6 7.87 1.38 0.43
C CYS A 6 9.04 2.37 0.18
N ASN A 7 10.08 1.95 -0.55
CA ASN A 7 11.11 2.85 -1.05
C ASN A 7 10.61 3.58 -2.31
N GLN A 8 10.78 4.89 -2.35
CA GLN A 8 10.36 5.72 -3.49
C GLN A 8 11.55 6.10 -4.36
N TRP A 9 11.37 5.94 -5.66
CA TRP A 9 12.39 6.27 -6.66
C TRP A 9 11.79 7.14 -7.76
N LYS A 10 12.49 8.23 -8.08
CA LYS A 10 12.13 9.12 -9.19
C LYS A 10 12.26 8.44 -10.55
N ASP A 11 13.20 7.50 -10.67
CA ASP A 11 13.50 6.73 -11.87
C ASP A 11 14.05 5.35 -11.45
N LEU A 12 13.80 4.32 -12.27
CA LEU A 12 14.34 2.98 -12.10
C LEU A 12 15.87 2.96 -12.06
N LYS A 13 16.52 3.87 -12.79
CA LYS A 13 17.97 4.03 -12.77
C LYS A 13 18.51 4.26 -11.37
N TYR A 14 17.85 5.10 -10.56
CA TYR A 14 18.31 5.40 -9.20
C TYR A 14 18.15 4.22 -8.25
N LEU A 15 17.13 3.38 -8.45
CA LEU A 15 17.00 2.11 -7.73
C LEU A 15 18.18 1.19 -8.07
N HIS A 16 18.51 1.04 -9.36
CA HIS A 16 19.64 0.21 -9.77
C HIS A 16 20.97 0.70 -9.21
N GLU A 17 21.19 2.02 -9.21
CA GLU A 17 22.38 2.63 -8.60
C GLU A 17 22.44 2.35 -7.09
N PHE A 18 21.32 2.48 -6.37
CA PHE A 18 21.27 2.16 -4.94
C PHE A 18 21.51 0.68 -4.64
N LEU A 19 20.90 -0.23 -5.40
CA LEU A 19 21.10 -1.67 -5.21
C LEU A 19 22.57 -2.09 -5.45
N GLN A 20 23.31 -1.32 -6.23
CA GLN A 20 24.74 -1.53 -6.47
C GLN A 20 25.65 -0.86 -5.43
N SER A 21 25.09 0.03 -4.59
CA SER A 21 25.85 0.87 -3.66
C SER A 21 26.46 0.08 -2.50
N THR A 22 27.53 0.63 -1.93
CA THR A 22 28.24 0.03 -0.79
C THR A 22 27.35 0.00 0.46
N GLU A 23 26.52 1.01 0.64
CA GLU A 23 25.56 1.14 1.73
C GLU A 23 24.51 0.04 1.69
N PHE A 24 23.92 -0.23 0.51
CA PHE A 24 22.95 -1.33 0.38
C PHE A 24 23.61 -2.68 0.62
N ARG A 25 24.84 -2.89 0.13
CA ARG A 25 25.60 -4.12 0.40
C ARG A 25 25.87 -4.33 1.89
N ALA A 26 26.16 -3.26 2.62
CA ALA A 26 26.34 -3.30 4.07
C ALA A 26 25.02 -3.54 4.83
N PHE A 27 23.88 -3.13 4.26
CA PHE A 27 22.55 -3.33 4.83
C PHE A 27 22.00 -4.76 4.61
N LEU A 28 22.36 -5.41 3.50
CA LEU A 28 21.87 -6.74 3.11
C LEU A 28 21.92 -7.80 4.22
N PRO A 29 23.02 -7.96 5.01
CA PRO A 29 23.08 -8.96 6.07
C PRO A 29 22.01 -8.80 7.14
N TYR A 30 21.60 -7.56 7.43
CA TYR A 30 20.58 -7.26 8.43
C TYR A 30 19.18 -7.59 7.96
N ILE A 31 18.91 -7.45 6.65
CA ILE A 31 17.57 -7.69 6.12
C ILE A 31 17.37 -9.11 5.63
N LYS A 32 18.42 -9.77 5.13
CA LYS A 32 18.34 -11.08 4.46
C LYS A 32 17.57 -12.15 5.27
N PRO A 33 17.68 -12.22 6.61
CA PRO A 33 16.86 -13.14 7.41
C PRO A 33 15.35 -12.84 7.38
N HIS A 34 14.97 -11.62 7.03
CA HIS A 34 13.60 -11.10 7.07
C HIS A 34 12.96 -10.92 5.68
N VAL A 35 13.73 -10.96 4.59
CA VAL A 35 13.22 -10.76 3.21
C VAL A 35 13.02 -12.04 2.41
N ALA A 36 12.92 -13.20 3.08
CA ALA A 36 12.51 -14.45 2.44
C ALA A 36 11.01 -14.42 2.13
N GLY A 37 10.61 -13.55 1.21
CA GLY A 37 9.22 -13.39 0.76
C GLY A 37 9.16 -13.35 -0.77
N PRO A 38 8.00 -13.69 -1.37
CA PRO A 38 7.78 -13.54 -2.81
C PRO A 38 7.94 -12.08 -3.25
N ALA A 39 8.18 -11.86 -4.54
CA ALA A 39 8.34 -10.52 -5.11
C ALA A 39 7.19 -9.59 -4.69
N GLY A 40 7.54 -8.41 -4.16
CA GLY A 40 6.56 -7.39 -3.79
C GLY A 40 5.90 -6.76 -5.01
N ALA A 41 4.73 -6.17 -4.83
CA ALA A 41 4.08 -5.40 -5.89
C ALA A 41 4.76 -4.03 -6.07
N GLU A 42 5.16 -3.70 -7.31
CA GLU A 42 5.59 -2.36 -7.73
C GLU A 42 4.39 -1.51 -8.08
N LEU A 43 4.01 -0.60 -7.20
CA LEU A 43 3.01 0.41 -7.54
C LEU A 43 3.64 1.49 -8.40
N TYR A 44 2.95 1.97 -9.44
CA TYR A 44 3.38 3.09 -10.27
C TYR A 44 2.44 4.29 -10.08
N GLU A 45 2.99 5.47 -9.78
CA GLU A 45 2.25 6.76 -9.70
C GLU A 45 1.19 6.76 -8.60
N THR A 46 1.61 7.09 -7.39
CA THR A 46 0.69 7.28 -6.26
C THR A 46 0.57 8.76 -5.94
N ASP A 47 -0.63 9.20 -5.57
CA ASP A 47 -0.98 10.62 -5.40
C ASP A 47 -0.28 11.30 -4.21
N ILE A 48 0.20 10.50 -3.25
CA ILE A 48 0.94 10.97 -2.07
C ILE A 48 2.25 10.20 -1.87
N SER A 49 3.12 10.76 -1.03
CA SER A 49 4.37 10.12 -0.66
C SER A 49 4.14 8.90 0.25
N SER A 50 4.77 7.76 -0.05
CA SER A 50 4.73 6.59 0.83
C SER A 50 5.35 6.88 2.20
N ARG A 51 6.20 7.92 2.32
CA ARG A 51 6.75 8.36 3.61
C ARG A 51 5.66 8.85 4.56
N ASP A 52 4.64 9.54 4.04
CA ASP A 52 3.57 10.12 4.86
C ASP A 52 2.65 9.00 5.40
N ILE A 53 2.44 7.95 4.60
CA ILE A 53 1.77 6.73 5.04
C ILE A 53 2.60 5.98 6.08
N LEU A 54 3.90 5.78 5.81
CA LEU A 54 4.78 5.03 6.71
C LEU A 54 5.05 5.71 8.06
N ALA A 55 4.89 7.04 8.13
CA ALA A 55 4.95 7.77 9.39
C ALA A 55 3.71 7.53 10.28
N SER A 56 2.67 6.90 9.75
CA SER A 56 1.44 6.62 10.49
C SER A 56 1.63 5.51 11.50
N ARG A 57 0.94 5.60 12.64
CA ARG A 57 1.04 4.63 13.73
C ARG A 57 0.40 3.30 13.38
N ILE A 58 -0.66 3.34 12.57
CA ILE A 58 -1.40 2.19 12.10
C ILE A 58 -1.57 2.33 10.60
N ILE A 59 -1.36 1.24 9.89
CA ILE A 59 -1.50 1.20 8.43
C ILE A 59 -2.41 0.03 8.07
N ASP A 60 -3.54 0.32 7.42
CA ASP A 60 -4.34 -0.70 6.76
C ASP A 60 -3.91 -0.82 5.30
N VAL A 61 -3.69 -2.05 4.85
CA VAL A 61 -3.29 -2.36 3.48
C VAL A 61 -4.35 -3.25 2.84
N PHE A 62 -4.90 -2.79 1.72
CA PHE A 62 -5.86 -3.50 0.91
C PHE A 62 -5.21 -3.93 -0.39
N ARG A 63 -5.41 -5.18 -0.79
CA ARG A 63 -4.91 -5.72 -2.06
C ARG A 63 -6.05 -6.40 -2.79
N VAL A 64 -6.27 -6.02 -4.04
CA VAL A 64 -7.29 -6.62 -4.92
C VAL A 64 -6.59 -7.15 -6.15
N ASN A 65 -6.80 -8.43 -6.46
CA ASN A 65 -6.33 -9.02 -7.71
C ASN A 65 -7.24 -8.57 -8.86
N ILE A 66 -6.78 -7.64 -9.71
CA ILE A 66 -7.57 -7.11 -10.83
C ILE A 66 -7.22 -7.76 -12.16
N ARG A 67 -6.05 -8.38 -12.32
CA ARG A 67 -5.56 -8.94 -13.60
C ARG A 67 -5.75 -7.93 -14.73
N ASP A 68 -6.22 -8.38 -15.88
CA ASP A 68 -6.56 -7.53 -17.02
C ASP A 68 -8.04 -7.08 -17.03
N ASP A 69 -8.74 -7.22 -15.90
CA ASP A 69 -10.14 -6.80 -15.77
C ASP A 69 -10.25 -5.30 -15.48
N ALA A 70 -10.44 -4.52 -16.55
CA ALA A 70 -10.61 -3.08 -16.47
C ALA A 70 -11.87 -2.67 -15.67
N THR A 71 -12.93 -3.46 -15.68
CA THR A 71 -14.15 -3.17 -14.90
C THR A 71 -13.87 -3.32 -13.41
N LYS A 72 -13.13 -4.36 -13.02
CA LYS A 72 -12.70 -4.56 -11.63
C LYS A 72 -11.71 -3.49 -11.18
N GLU A 73 -10.82 -3.04 -12.06
CA GLU A 73 -9.91 -1.92 -11.79
C GLU A 73 -10.68 -0.62 -11.51
N ILE A 74 -11.66 -0.28 -12.37
CA ILE A 74 -12.51 0.92 -12.19
C ILE A 74 -13.28 0.81 -10.88
N ALA A 75 -13.92 -0.34 -10.61
CA ALA A 75 -14.69 -0.54 -9.38
C ALA A 75 -13.82 -0.38 -8.12
N ALA A 76 -12.61 -0.94 -8.11
CA ALA A 76 -11.68 -0.80 -7.00
C ALA A 76 -11.25 0.66 -6.78
N LYS A 77 -10.96 1.40 -7.86
CA LYS A 77 -10.60 2.82 -7.80
C LYS A 77 -11.77 3.67 -7.30
N THR A 78 -12.99 3.45 -7.80
CA THR A 78 -14.17 4.18 -7.37
C THR A 78 -14.48 3.94 -5.89
N ALA A 79 -14.49 2.68 -5.44
CA ALA A 79 -14.69 2.35 -4.02
C ALA A 79 -13.61 2.98 -3.13
N TRP A 80 -12.36 3.03 -3.62
CA TRP A 80 -11.26 3.70 -2.91
C TRP A 80 -11.50 5.21 -2.77
N GLU A 81 -11.88 5.89 -3.86
CA GLU A 81 -12.21 7.32 -3.84
C GLU A 81 -13.37 7.68 -2.92
N GLU A 82 -14.40 6.84 -2.87
CA GLU A 82 -15.51 7.00 -1.92
C GLU A 82 -15.03 6.87 -0.48
N TRP A 83 -14.10 5.95 -0.23
CA TRP A 83 -13.54 5.75 1.10
C TRP A 83 -12.69 6.94 1.55
N MET A 84 -11.85 7.47 0.65
CA MET A 84 -11.10 8.69 0.90
C MET A 84 -12.02 9.85 1.30
N LYS A 85 -13.13 10.04 0.57
CA LYS A 85 -14.11 11.09 0.87
C LYS A 85 -14.82 10.89 2.21
N ALA A 86 -15.11 9.64 2.59
CA ALA A 86 -15.79 9.31 3.83
C ALA A 86 -14.89 9.39 5.09
N SER A 87 -13.57 9.31 4.91
CA SER A 87 -12.63 9.08 6.02
C SER A 87 -11.93 10.33 6.58
N GLY A 88 -12.16 11.51 5.98
CA GLY A 88 -11.57 12.75 6.46
C GLY A 88 -10.04 12.77 6.34
N ASP A 89 -9.35 13.18 7.42
CA ASP A 89 -7.92 13.55 7.43
C ASP A 89 -6.92 12.37 7.46
N ALA A 90 -7.34 11.15 7.12
CA ALA A 90 -6.39 10.03 7.03
C ALA A 90 -5.51 10.15 5.78
N ASN A 91 -4.30 9.61 5.85
CA ASN A 91 -3.41 9.58 4.68
C ASN A 91 -3.80 8.39 3.79
N PHE A 92 -4.06 8.64 2.51
CA PHE A 92 -4.48 7.61 1.56
C PHE A 92 -3.51 7.48 0.39
N LEU A 93 -3.06 6.27 0.13
CA LEU A 93 -2.25 5.94 -1.03
C LEU A 93 -2.90 4.79 -1.79
N SER A 94 -2.99 4.90 -3.11
CA SER A 94 -3.33 3.75 -3.94
C SER A 94 -2.49 3.69 -5.20
N GLY A 95 -2.46 2.52 -5.82
CA GLY A 95 -1.84 2.31 -7.13
C GLY A 95 -2.13 0.92 -7.67
N VAL A 96 -1.80 0.71 -8.94
CA VAL A 96 -1.86 -0.61 -9.60
C VAL A 96 -0.44 -1.13 -9.81
N SER A 97 -0.24 -2.42 -9.55
CA SER A 97 1.07 -3.05 -9.74
C SER A 97 1.41 -3.17 -11.22
N VAL A 98 2.63 -2.82 -11.60
CA VAL A 98 3.09 -2.89 -12.99
C VAL A 98 4.00 -4.10 -13.29
N ASN A 99 4.47 -4.79 -12.26
CA ASN A 99 5.46 -5.86 -12.36
C ASN A 99 4.88 -7.27 -12.14
N LEU A 100 3.63 -7.37 -11.68
CA LEU A 100 2.99 -8.65 -11.38
C LEU A 100 1.96 -9.01 -12.46
N PRO A 101 1.94 -10.26 -12.96
CA PRO A 101 0.93 -10.71 -13.93
C PRO A 101 -0.48 -10.67 -13.36
N GLU A 102 -0.63 -10.79 -12.03
CA GLU A 102 -1.91 -10.66 -11.35
C GLU A 102 -2.47 -9.24 -11.41
N ARG A 103 -1.66 -8.22 -11.74
CA ARG A 103 -1.99 -6.78 -11.66
C ARG A 103 -2.80 -6.50 -10.39
N LEU A 104 -2.13 -6.16 -9.29
CA LEU A 104 -2.80 -5.89 -8.03
C LEU A 104 -3.15 -4.41 -7.93
N PHE A 105 -4.41 -4.09 -7.63
CA PHE A 105 -4.73 -2.81 -7.01
C PHE A 105 -4.31 -2.87 -5.54
N ILE A 106 -3.55 -1.87 -5.09
CA ILE A 106 -3.15 -1.74 -3.69
C ILE A 106 -3.61 -0.40 -3.18
N GLY A 107 -4.34 -0.43 -2.06
CA GLY A 107 -4.68 0.72 -1.26
C GLY A 107 -3.99 0.66 0.10
N MET A 108 -3.56 1.78 0.62
CA MET A 108 -3.00 1.93 1.96
C MET A 108 -3.64 3.13 2.65
N ILE A 109 -4.06 2.94 3.90
CA ILE A 109 -4.58 4.01 4.75
C ILE A 109 -3.67 4.13 5.97
N GLY A 110 -3.12 5.32 6.18
CA GLY A 110 -2.32 5.66 7.35
C GLY A 110 -3.17 6.40 8.39
N TRP A 111 -3.22 5.86 9.60
CA TRP A 111 -3.95 6.43 10.74
C TRP A 111 -3.00 6.93 11.82
N SER A 112 -3.35 8.08 12.39
CA SER A 112 -2.62 8.64 13.53
C SER A 112 -2.98 7.93 14.84
N ARG A 113 -4.24 7.49 14.98
CA ARG A 113 -4.84 6.93 16.20
C ARG A 113 -5.79 5.78 15.92
N VAL A 114 -5.96 4.88 16.88
CA VAL A 114 -6.87 3.71 16.76
C VAL A 114 -8.32 4.18 16.68
N GLU A 115 -8.70 5.19 17.45
CA GLU A 115 -10.07 5.69 17.55
C GLU A 115 -10.53 6.35 16.24
N GLU A 116 -9.60 6.98 15.51
CA GLU A 116 -9.85 7.56 14.18
C GLU A 116 -10.09 6.46 13.15
N ARG A 117 -9.25 5.41 13.18
CA ARG A 117 -9.42 4.22 12.34
C ARG A 117 -10.77 3.57 12.58
N GLU A 118 -11.11 3.25 13.83
CA GLU A 118 -12.36 2.58 14.17
C GLU A 118 -13.59 3.38 13.73
N ARG A 119 -13.58 4.70 13.94
CA ARG A 119 -14.68 5.56 13.50
C ARG A 119 -14.80 5.60 11.98
N SER A 120 -13.68 5.72 11.26
CA SER A 120 -13.69 5.73 9.80
C SER A 120 -14.17 4.39 9.24
N LEU A 121 -13.68 3.26 9.77
CA LEU A 121 -14.14 1.93 9.36
C LEU A 121 -15.64 1.75 9.60
N ALA A 122 -16.16 2.20 10.76
CA ALA A 122 -17.59 2.15 11.03
C ALA A 122 -18.41 2.97 10.02
N ASN A 123 -17.93 4.15 9.63
CA ASN A 123 -18.59 5.00 8.64
C ASN A 123 -18.49 4.42 7.21
N ALA A 124 -17.43 3.68 6.93
CA ALA A 124 -17.12 3.12 5.62
C ALA A 124 -17.43 1.62 5.49
N ALA A 125 -18.18 1.03 6.43
CA ALA A 125 -18.48 -0.42 6.42
C ALA A 125 -19.10 -0.89 5.09
N HIS A 126 -19.95 -0.07 4.47
CA HIS A 126 -20.55 -0.36 3.16
C HIS A 126 -19.52 -0.39 2.00
N LEU A 127 -18.39 0.31 2.15
CA LEU A 127 -17.29 0.33 1.19
C LEU A 127 -16.34 -0.85 1.41
N GLU A 128 -16.13 -1.26 2.66
CA GLU A 128 -15.42 -2.51 2.97
C GLU A 128 -16.14 -3.71 2.32
N GLU A 129 -17.46 -3.78 2.46
CA GLU A 129 -18.28 -4.77 1.73
C GLU A 129 -18.16 -4.65 0.21
N ALA A 130 -18.03 -3.43 -0.33
CA ALA A 130 -17.85 -3.22 -1.77
C ALA A 130 -16.52 -3.81 -2.25
N PHE A 131 -15.45 -3.67 -1.46
CA PHE A 131 -14.18 -4.33 -1.71
C PHE A 131 -14.33 -5.85 -1.62
N GLU A 132 -14.94 -6.39 -0.56
CA GLU A 132 -15.13 -7.84 -0.41
C GLU A 132 -15.87 -8.47 -1.61
N LYS A 133 -16.88 -7.77 -2.14
CA LYS A 133 -17.65 -8.19 -3.34
C LYS A 133 -16.81 -8.32 -4.60
N LEU A 134 -15.63 -7.70 -4.66
CA LEU A 134 -14.73 -7.82 -5.81
C LEU A 134 -14.13 -9.23 -5.92
N ASN A 135 -14.22 -10.08 -4.87
CA ASN A 135 -13.59 -11.41 -4.76
C ASN A 135 -12.06 -11.32 -4.97
N ASP A 136 -11.25 -11.91 -4.08
CA ASP A 136 -9.78 -11.75 -4.03
C ASP A 136 -9.25 -10.48 -3.35
N VAL A 137 -9.99 -9.96 -2.36
CA VAL A 137 -9.45 -8.93 -1.47
C VAL A 137 -8.65 -9.57 -0.35
N ARG A 138 -7.43 -9.07 -0.14
CA ARG A 138 -6.62 -9.37 1.04
C ARG A 138 -6.37 -8.08 1.80
N SER A 139 -6.86 -8.01 3.04
CA SER A 139 -6.57 -6.94 3.97
C SER A 139 -5.47 -7.36 4.95
N LEU A 140 -4.58 -6.42 5.28
CA LEU A 140 -3.53 -6.58 6.29
C LEU A 140 -3.46 -5.30 7.12
N VAL A 141 -3.49 -5.44 8.44
CA VAL A 141 -3.29 -4.34 9.38
C VAL A 141 -1.89 -4.42 9.95
N VAL A 142 -1.14 -3.32 9.88
CA VAL A 142 0.18 -3.18 10.49
C VAL A 142 0.09 -2.10 11.57
N GLN A 143 0.32 -2.50 12.82
CA GLN A 143 0.36 -1.57 13.95
C GLN A 143 1.78 -1.48 14.50
N PHE A 144 2.32 -0.27 14.56
CA PHE A 144 3.61 -0.02 15.17
C PHE A 144 3.40 0.29 16.67
N ASN A 145 3.77 -0.67 17.52
CA ASN A 145 3.91 -0.40 18.95
C ASN A 145 5.20 0.40 19.16
N THR A 146 5.09 1.72 19.25
CA THR A 146 6.16 2.52 19.85
C THR A 146 6.17 2.21 21.35
N ALA A 147 6.93 1.19 21.73
CA ALA A 147 7.41 1.09 23.11
C ALA A 147 8.26 2.33 23.37
N SER A 148 7.84 3.07 24.39
CA SER A 148 8.49 4.25 24.98
C SER A 148 9.94 4.00 25.38
#